data_AF-A0A177WYP0-F1
#
_entry.id   AF-A0A177WYP0-F1
#
_cell.length_a   1.000
_cell.length_b   1.000
_cell.length_c   1.000
_cell.angle_alpha   90.00
_cell.angle_beta   90.00
_cell.angle_gamma   90.00
#
_symmetry.space_group_name_H-M   'P 1'
#
loop_
_entity.id
_entity.type
_entity.pdbx_description
1 polymer ?
#
loop_
_entity_poly.entity_id
_entity_poly.type
_entity_poly.pdbx_seq_one_letter_code
_entity_poly.pdbx_strand_id
1 'polypeptide(L)'
;MGKPKKAKLVQLLKNMSKPVSKHAKKQQSTPSSNVKKRSSPHAKTGSLTATQPCVIRSIKSQQSFYFESDDTVLLVGEGNFSFAASLIQELSGTLHLTATSYDSHSTVVSKYPDSVENLALLADWESTTLFNIDATVLHKTKLLKSKRFDCIIFNFPHVGLGIKDQTRNIQQNQTLISDFLASAMHLLTSRSLYGDSKDGVIYITVKTGMPYDLWDVKGLAKANGGMSCLRSFVFHPEAFPGYSHRRTIGFSEGLSTDDNSEILKRPSRTYAFTVKQEDEPTLDNDDDHDNE
;
A
#
# COMPACT_ATOMS: atom_id res chain seq x y z
N MET A 1 6.78 -34.49 23.66
CA MET A 1 5.37 -34.46 24.10
C MET A 1 4.93 -33.00 24.09
N GLY A 2 3.92 -32.50 23.38
CA GLY A 2 2.85 -33.12 22.59
C GLY A 2 1.71 -32.09 22.50
N LYS A 3 1.78 -31.16 21.53
CA LYS A 3 0.75 -30.10 21.36
C LYS A 3 -0.58 -30.71 20.94
N PRO A 4 -1.70 -30.24 21.53
CA PRO A 4 -2.85 -29.89 20.69
C PRO A 4 -3.55 -28.59 21.24
N LYS A 5 -4.38 -27.80 20.55
CA LYS A 5 -5.29 -28.01 19.41
C LYS A 5 -5.48 -26.69 18.62
N LYS A 6 -4.97 -26.57 17.37
CA LYS A 6 -5.40 -25.49 16.43
C LYS A 6 -6.93 -25.52 16.19
N ALA A 7 -7.55 -26.69 16.32
CA ALA A 7 -9.00 -26.88 16.16
C ALA A 7 -9.88 -26.13 17.17
N LYS A 8 -9.40 -25.81 18.39
CA LYS A 8 -10.24 -25.14 19.41
C LYS A 8 -10.55 -23.67 19.06
N LEU A 9 -9.65 -22.97 18.38
CA LEU A 9 -9.83 -21.55 18.05
C LEU A 9 -10.85 -21.35 16.91
N VAL A 10 -10.74 -22.15 15.85
CA VAL A 10 -11.68 -22.16 14.71
C VAL A 10 -13.12 -22.49 15.17
N GLN A 11 -13.26 -23.34 16.20
CA GLN A 11 -14.57 -23.73 16.72
C GLN A 11 -15.16 -22.71 17.71
N LEU A 12 -14.34 -21.87 18.36
CA LEU A 12 -14.83 -20.72 19.12
C LEU A 12 -15.45 -19.67 18.19
N LEU A 13 -14.73 -19.32 17.11
CA LEU A 13 -15.16 -18.30 16.14
C LEU A 13 -16.49 -18.67 15.46
N LYS A 14 -16.70 -19.96 15.14
CA LYS A 14 -17.97 -20.45 14.56
C LYS A 14 -19.16 -20.44 15.52
N ASN A 15 -18.95 -20.39 16.83
CA ASN A 15 -20.04 -20.46 17.82
C ASN A 15 -20.60 -19.08 18.22
N MET A 16 -19.93 -17.98 17.86
CA MET A 16 -20.39 -16.62 18.18
C MET A 16 -21.35 -16.04 17.12
N SER A 17 -21.42 -16.63 15.92
CA SER A 17 -22.37 -16.24 14.87
C SER A 17 -23.59 -17.17 14.84
N LYS A 18 -24.61 -16.87 15.66
CA LYS A 18 -25.95 -17.46 15.54
C LYS A 18 -27.02 -16.36 15.41
N PRO A 19 -27.50 -16.07 14.20
CA PRO A 19 -28.73 -15.30 14.01
C PRO A 19 -29.96 -16.08 14.49
N VAL A 20 -30.95 -15.37 15.02
CA VAL A 20 -32.27 -15.91 15.35
C VAL A 20 -33.05 -16.19 14.07
N SER A 21 -33.76 -17.32 13.99
CA SER A 21 -34.49 -17.75 12.79
C SER A 21 -35.99 -17.52 12.86
N LYS A 22 -36.61 -17.28 11.68
CA LYS A 22 -37.98 -17.63 11.20
C LYS A 22 -38.38 -16.61 10.11
N HIS A 23 -38.85 -16.95 8.90
CA HIS A 23 -39.08 -18.23 8.17
C HIS A 23 -38.41 -18.10 6.75
N ALA A 24 -38.65 -18.86 5.66
CA ALA A 24 -39.65 -19.89 5.31
C ALA A 24 -39.19 -20.87 4.19
N LYS A 25 -39.99 -21.93 3.99
CA LYS A 25 -40.23 -22.76 2.78
C LYS A 25 -39.14 -22.92 1.69
N LYS A 26 -38.39 -24.02 1.80
CA LYS A 26 -38.51 -25.24 0.94
C LYS A 26 -38.59 -25.07 -0.59
N GLN A 27 -37.57 -25.56 -1.32
CA GLN A 27 -37.71 -26.66 -2.31
C GLN A 27 -36.34 -27.29 -2.67
N GLN A 28 -36.38 -28.50 -3.26
CA GLN A 28 -35.21 -29.37 -3.51
C GLN A 28 -34.92 -29.48 -5.01
N SER A 29 -33.64 -29.55 -5.40
CA SER A 29 -33.18 -30.51 -6.42
C SER A 29 -31.64 -30.64 -6.45
N THR A 30 -31.20 -31.90 -6.45
CA THR A 30 -29.89 -32.42 -6.89
C THR A 30 -30.14 -33.18 -8.21
N PRO A 31 -29.13 -33.68 -8.98
CA PRO A 31 -27.76 -34.01 -8.58
C PRO A 31 -26.63 -33.76 -9.62
N SER A 32 -25.39 -34.12 -9.23
CA SER A 32 -24.31 -34.77 -10.02
C SER A 32 -23.92 -34.25 -11.43
N SER A 33 -22.67 -34.30 -11.89
CA SER A 33 -21.39 -34.76 -11.32
C SER A 33 -20.26 -34.41 -12.32
N ASN A 34 -19.02 -34.27 -11.85
CA ASN A 34 -17.87 -35.11 -12.25
C ASN A 34 -16.51 -34.47 -11.94
N VAL A 35 -15.68 -35.25 -11.25
CA VAL A 35 -14.27 -34.95 -10.98
C VAL A 35 -13.41 -35.47 -12.14
N LYS A 36 -12.44 -34.68 -12.62
CA LYS A 36 -11.25 -35.21 -13.30
C LYS A 36 -9.97 -34.57 -12.76
N LYS A 37 -9.19 -35.38 -12.04
CA LYS A 37 -7.81 -35.08 -11.64
C LYS A 37 -6.85 -35.24 -12.82
N ARG A 38 -5.88 -34.32 -12.94
CA ARG A 38 -4.53 -34.54 -13.54
C ARG A 38 -3.56 -33.66 -12.74
N SER A 39 -2.72 -34.21 -11.87
CA SER A 39 -1.46 -34.97 -12.11
C SER A 39 -0.27 -34.05 -12.42
N SER A 40 0.54 -33.81 -11.39
CA SER A 40 1.82 -33.10 -11.40
C SER A 40 3.01 -33.93 -11.91
N PRO A 41 4.06 -33.28 -12.40
CA PRO A 41 5.46 -33.67 -12.14
C PRO A 41 6.22 -32.51 -11.49
N HIS A 42 6.74 -32.65 -10.27
CA HIS A 42 8.08 -33.20 -9.94
C HIS A 42 9.28 -32.33 -10.35
N ALA A 43 10.09 -32.00 -9.34
CA ALA A 43 11.12 -30.96 -9.35
C ALA A 43 12.39 -31.29 -10.15
N LYS A 44 13.16 -30.25 -10.46
CA LYS A 44 14.63 -30.33 -10.54
C LYS A 44 15.28 -29.17 -9.79
N THR A 45 16.29 -29.51 -9.00
CA THR A 45 17.16 -28.61 -8.26
C THR A 45 18.16 -27.91 -9.18
N GLY A 46 18.44 -26.64 -8.90
CA GLY A 46 19.51 -25.84 -9.49
C GLY A 46 20.02 -24.85 -8.44
N SER A 47 21.32 -24.53 -8.46
CA SER A 47 22.02 -23.93 -7.32
C SER A 47 22.82 -22.68 -7.72
N LEU A 48 22.80 -21.68 -6.82
CA LEU A 48 23.71 -20.54 -6.66
C LEU A 48 23.65 -19.30 -7.59
N THR A 49 23.66 -18.15 -6.89
CA THR A 49 24.29 -16.84 -7.20
C THR A 49 23.85 -16.03 -8.43
N ALA A 50 22.96 -15.07 -8.19
CA ALA A 50 23.22 -13.62 -8.32
C ALA A 50 21.96 -12.86 -7.86
N THR A 51 22.08 -11.85 -6.99
CA THR A 51 20.94 -11.01 -6.56
C THR A 51 20.56 -10.07 -7.70
N GLN A 52 19.76 -10.58 -8.63
CA GLN A 52 19.11 -9.77 -9.67
C GLN A 52 18.02 -8.92 -9.02
N PRO A 53 17.91 -7.61 -9.33
CA PRO A 53 16.80 -6.80 -8.84
C PRO A 53 15.48 -7.37 -9.35
N CYS A 54 14.55 -7.65 -8.43
CA CYS A 54 13.21 -8.14 -8.76
C CYS A 54 12.33 -6.99 -9.28
N VAL A 55 12.64 -6.53 -10.50
CA VAL A 55 11.70 -5.71 -11.27
C VAL A 55 10.46 -6.55 -11.50
N ILE A 56 9.28 -6.02 -11.15
CA ILE A 56 7.97 -6.59 -11.51
C ILE A 56 7.93 -6.72 -13.04
N ARG A 57 8.18 -7.92 -13.57
CA ARG A 57 8.37 -8.16 -15.01
C ARG A 57 7.12 -8.81 -15.61
N SER A 58 6.48 -8.04 -16.49
CA SER A 58 5.13 -8.25 -17.07
C SER A 58 4.05 -7.82 -16.07
N ILE A 59 3.21 -6.82 -16.35
CA ILE A 59 2.56 -6.50 -17.63
C ILE A 59 2.72 -5.01 -18.00
N LYS A 60 3.24 -4.72 -19.22
CA LYS A 60 3.43 -3.37 -19.83
C LYS A 60 4.33 -2.40 -19.04
N SER A 61 5.36 -1.90 -19.72
CA SER A 61 6.50 -1.15 -19.17
C SER A 61 6.21 0.31 -18.74
N GLN A 62 5.21 0.56 -17.90
CA GLN A 62 4.82 1.93 -17.49
C GLN A 62 4.77 2.17 -15.96
N GLN A 63 4.78 1.12 -15.14
CA GLN A 63 4.91 1.25 -13.69
C GLN A 63 6.40 1.31 -13.30
N SER A 64 6.82 2.36 -12.60
CA SER A 64 8.24 2.61 -12.24
C SER A 64 8.49 2.61 -10.73
N PHE A 65 7.85 1.66 -10.02
CA PHE A 65 8.32 1.24 -8.70
C PHE A 65 9.57 0.38 -8.88
N TYR A 66 10.59 0.63 -8.07
CA TYR A 66 11.81 -0.18 -8.03
C TYR A 66 11.89 -0.83 -6.67
N PHE A 67 12.04 -2.15 -6.69
CA PHE A 67 12.31 -2.99 -5.54
C PHE A 67 13.49 -3.91 -5.88
N GLU A 68 14.33 -4.16 -4.89
CA GLU A 68 15.30 -5.26 -4.92
C GLU A 68 14.75 -6.43 -4.09
N SER A 69 15.29 -7.63 -4.30
CA SER A 69 14.99 -8.76 -3.42
C SER A 69 15.46 -8.45 -2.00
N ASP A 70 14.70 -8.89 -1.01
CA ASP A 70 14.92 -8.66 0.43
C ASP A 70 14.75 -7.19 0.89
N ASP A 71 14.20 -6.32 0.04
CA ASP A 71 13.83 -4.94 0.41
C ASP A 71 12.88 -4.89 1.61
N THR A 72 13.19 -4.01 2.57
CA THR A 72 12.27 -3.74 3.68
C THR A 72 11.29 -2.65 3.28
N VAL A 73 10.00 -3.01 3.17
CA VAL A 73 8.96 -2.13 2.60
C VAL A 73 7.91 -1.75 3.64
N LEU A 74 7.61 -0.46 3.76
CA LEU A 74 6.54 0.09 4.61
C LEU A 74 5.40 0.62 3.75
N LEU A 75 4.21 0.03 3.85
CA LEU A 75 2.99 0.58 3.26
C LEU A 75 2.21 1.36 4.32
N VAL A 76 1.86 2.60 4.00
CA VAL A 76 1.25 3.57 4.91
C VAL A 76 -0.16 3.92 4.45
N GLY A 77 -1.13 3.84 5.38
CA GLY A 77 -2.51 4.22 5.12
C GLY A 77 -3.33 3.20 4.34
N GLU A 78 -3.00 1.91 4.42
CA GLU A 78 -3.77 0.85 3.77
C GLU A 78 -5.24 0.87 4.23
N GLY A 79 -6.17 0.82 3.26
CA GLY A 79 -7.60 0.71 3.50
C GLY A 79 -8.01 -0.74 3.76
N ASN A 80 -8.35 -1.48 2.70
CA ASN A 80 -8.68 -2.90 2.76
C ASN A 80 -7.47 -3.84 2.60
N PHE A 81 -6.24 -3.31 2.62
CA PHE A 81 -4.99 -4.06 2.44
C PHE A 81 -4.80 -4.75 1.07
N SER A 82 -5.62 -4.41 0.06
CA SER A 82 -5.54 -5.03 -1.27
C SER A 82 -4.27 -4.67 -2.06
N PHE A 83 -3.70 -3.49 -1.83
CA PHE A 83 -2.43 -3.10 -2.47
C PHE A 83 -1.28 -3.93 -1.91
N ALA A 84 -1.19 -4.04 -0.58
CA ALA A 84 -0.25 -4.91 0.10
C ALA A 84 -0.35 -6.38 -0.35
N ALA A 85 -1.58 -6.90 -0.44
CA ALA A 85 -1.84 -8.27 -0.85
C ALA A 85 -1.42 -8.54 -2.31
N SER A 86 -1.70 -7.61 -3.22
CA SER A 86 -1.26 -7.70 -4.62
C SER A 86 0.26 -7.61 -4.74
N LEU A 87 0.88 -6.63 -4.08
CA LEU A 87 2.33 -6.39 -4.13
C LEU A 87 3.15 -7.61 -3.68
N ILE A 88 2.75 -8.27 -2.58
CA ILE A 88 3.49 -9.44 -2.08
C ILE A 88 3.33 -10.67 -2.98
N GLN A 89 2.20 -10.79 -3.70
CA GLN A 89 1.98 -11.86 -4.68
C GLN A 89 2.81 -11.65 -5.95
N GLU A 90 2.75 -10.46 -6.55
CA GLU A 90 3.51 -10.12 -7.76
C GLU A 90 5.03 -10.25 -7.55
N LEU A 91 5.51 -9.90 -6.36
CA LEU A 91 6.92 -10.07 -5.96
C LEU A 91 7.22 -11.43 -5.29
N SER A 92 6.28 -12.37 -5.32
CA SER A 92 6.45 -13.76 -4.83
C SER A 92 7.05 -13.87 -3.43
N GLY A 93 6.67 -12.97 -2.51
CA GLY A 93 7.16 -12.97 -1.12
C GLY A 93 8.60 -12.49 -0.92
N THR A 94 9.26 -11.91 -1.92
CA THR A 94 10.66 -11.47 -1.83
C THR A 94 10.88 -10.19 -1.00
N LEU A 95 9.83 -9.58 -0.45
CA LEU A 95 9.90 -8.35 0.34
C LEU A 95 9.71 -8.60 1.84
N HIS A 96 10.45 -7.87 2.68
CA HIS A 96 10.16 -7.74 4.10
C HIS A 96 9.05 -6.70 4.34
N LEU A 97 7.82 -7.08 4.00
CA LEU A 97 6.67 -6.19 3.96
C LEU A 97 6.07 -5.90 5.35
N THR A 98 5.92 -4.61 5.67
CA THR A 98 5.11 -4.09 6.78
C THR A 98 3.98 -3.22 6.22
N ALA A 99 2.74 -3.67 6.31
CA ALA A 99 1.56 -2.92 5.88
C ALA A 99 0.85 -2.29 7.08
N THR A 100 0.47 -1.01 6.97
CA THR A 100 -0.06 -0.25 8.11
C THR A 100 -1.33 0.53 7.78
N SER A 101 -2.28 0.57 8.72
CA SER A 101 -3.49 1.40 8.63
C SER A 101 -3.62 2.34 9.83
N TYR A 102 -4.20 3.51 9.57
CA TYR A 102 -4.59 4.47 10.62
C TYR A 102 -5.79 3.97 11.43
N ASP A 103 -6.70 3.24 10.79
CA ASP A 103 -7.85 2.64 11.45
C ASP A 103 -7.44 1.47 12.36
N SER A 104 -8.25 1.19 13.39
CA SER A 104 -8.12 -0.03 14.20
C SER A 104 -8.45 -1.28 13.37
N HIS A 105 -7.93 -2.46 13.71
CA HIS A 105 -8.29 -3.71 13.03
C HIS A 105 -9.82 -3.94 12.96
N SER A 106 -10.55 -3.67 14.05
CA SER A 106 -12.01 -3.73 14.08
C SER A 106 -12.68 -2.72 13.14
N THR A 107 -12.11 -1.52 13.03
CA THR A 107 -12.62 -0.48 12.11
C THR A 107 -12.35 -0.86 10.65
N VAL A 108 -11.16 -1.39 10.34
CA VAL A 108 -10.79 -1.89 9.01
C VAL A 108 -11.77 -2.97 8.56
N VAL A 109 -11.95 -4.04 9.34
CA VAL A 109 -12.86 -5.14 9.00
C VAL A 109 -14.33 -4.68 8.91
N SER A 110 -14.73 -3.68 9.69
CA SER A 110 -16.09 -3.13 9.63
C SER A 110 -16.33 -2.19 8.43
N LYS A 111 -15.32 -1.41 7.99
CA LYS A 111 -15.40 -0.54 6.81
C LYS A 111 -15.21 -1.33 5.51
N TYR A 112 -14.42 -2.41 5.56
CA TYR A 112 -13.94 -3.17 4.42
C TYR A 112 -14.03 -4.68 4.74
N PRO A 113 -15.20 -5.32 4.60
CA PRO A 113 -15.35 -6.75 4.91
C PRO A 113 -14.42 -7.67 4.09
N ASP A 114 -14.08 -7.23 2.88
CA ASP A 114 -13.10 -7.83 1.96
C ASP A 114 -11.66 -7.79 2.48
N SER A 115 -11.34 -6.90 3.43
CA SER A 115 -10.01 -6.86 4.03
C SER A 115 -9.63 -8.14 4.77
N VAL A 116 -10.61 -8.95 5.19
CA VAL A 116 -10.35 -10.21 5.92
C VAL A 116 -9.55 -11.19 5.05
N GLU A 117 -9.83 -11.26 3.75
CA GLU A 117 -9.11 -12.14 2.83
C GLU A 117 -7.70 -11.61 2.53
N ASN A 118 -7.56 -10.30 2.32
CA ASN A 118 -6.27 -9.63 2.12
C ASN A 118 -5.35 -9.75 3.36
N LEU A 119 -5.91 -9.58 4.56
CA LEU A 119 -5.17 -9.74 5.82
C LEU A 119 -4.75 -11.19 6.09
N ALA A 120 -5.60 -12.17 5.73
CA ALA A 120 -5.25 -13.58 5.84
C ALA A 120 -4.12 -13.94 4.86
N LEU A 121 -4.19 -13.48 3.62
CA LEU A 121 -3.13 -13.62 2.62
C LEU A 121 -1.82 -13.02 3.13
N LEU A 122 -1.82 -11.78 3.63
CA LEU A 122 -0.60 -11.16 4.18
C LEU A 122 0.01 -11.97 5.32
N ALA A 123 -0.81 -12.57 6.18
CA ALA A 123 -0.34 -13.43 7.25
C ALA A 123 0.23 -14.78 6.75
N ASP A 124 -0.34 -15.36 5.68
CA ASP A 124 0.18 -16.58 5.04
C ASP A 124 1.53 -16.33 4.33
N TRP A 125 1.79 -15.09 3.89
CA TRP A 125 3.08 -14.61 3.36
C TRP A 125 3.99 -13.99 4.44
N GLU A 126 3.74 -14.27 5.73
CA GLU A 126 4.52 -13.80 6.89
C GLU A 126 4.73 -12.27 6.97
N SER A 127 3.91 -11.49 6.26
CA SER A 127 3.98 -10.02 6.24
C SER A 127 3.44 -9.41 7.53
N THR A 128 4.07 -8.34 8.00
CA THR A 128 3.64 -7.66 9.23
C THR A 128 2.47 -6.70 8.95
N THR A 129 1.34 -6.87 9.64
CA THR A 129 0.20 -5.91 9.58
C THR A 129 0.07 -5.13 10.88
N LEU A 130 0.02 -3.80 10.79
CA LEU A 130 -0.12 -2.89 11.94
C LEU A 130 -1.33 -1.96 11.80
N PHE A 131 -1.91 -1.58 12.93
CA PHE A 131 -3.14 -0.79 13.00
C PHE A 131 -2.99 0.35 14.02
N ASN A 132 -3.79 1.41 13.88
CA ASN A 132 -3.66 2.66 14.63
C ASN A 132 -2.29 3.33 14.41
N ILE A 133 -1.79 3.30 13.17
CA ILE A 133 -0.51 3.91 12.77
C ILE A 133 -0.76 5.26 12.12
N ASP A 134 -0.26 6.32 12.76
CA ASP A 134 -0.32 7.69 12.24
C ASP A 134 0.91 7.99 11.38
N ALA A 135 0.66 8.29 10.11
CA ALA A 135 1.66 8.62 9.10
C ALA A 135 2.52 9.85 9.47
N THR A 136 1.94 10.81 10.21
CA THR A 136 2.62 12.04 10.63
C THR A 136 3.63 11.82 11.76
N VAL A 137 3.61 10.66 12.43
CA VAL A 137 4.46 10.36 13.59
C VAL A 137 5.03 8.94 13.62
N LEU A 138 5.19 8.29 12.46
CA LEU A 138 5.91 7.02 12.25
C LEU A 138 7.23 6.91 13.06
N HIS A 139 8.04 7.98 13.09
CA HIS A 139 9.31 8.04 13.84
C HIS A 139 9.16 8.01 15.38
N LYS A 140 7.94 8.23 15.90
CA LYS A 140 7.60 8.09 17.33
C LYS A 140 6.90 6.75 17.62
N THR A 141 6.33 6.11 16.61
CA THR A 141 5.62 4.82 16.72
C THR A 141 6.54 3.71 17.22
N LYS A 142 6.25 3.14 18.40
CA LYS A 142 7.10 2.13 19.08
C LYS A 142 7.50 0.93 18.20
N LEU A 143 6.64 0.51 17.28
CA LEU A 143 6.85 -0.66 16.41
C LEU A 143 7.66 -0.35 15.13
N LEU A 144 7.89 0.94 14.83
CA LEU A 144 8.53 1.40 13.60
C LEU A 144 9.79 2.25 13.86
N LYS A 145 9.85 3.01 14.96
CA LYS A 145 10.93 3.96 15.31
C LYS A 145 12.36 3.41 15.44
N SER A 146 12.53 2.10 15.35
CA SER A 146 13.82 1.40 15.40
C SER A 146 14.01 0.46 14.20
N LYS A 147 13.18 0.61 13.17
CA LYS A 147 13.30 -0.02 11.87
C LYS A 147 13.78 1.01 10.84
N ARG A 148 14.35 0.51 9.75
CA ARG A 148 14.67 1.28 8.55
C ARG A 148 14.09 0.55 7.34
N PHE A 149 13.74 1.29 6.31
CA PHE A 149 12.98 0.81 5.15
C PHE A 149 13.59 1.33 3.86
N ASP A 150 13.77 0.44 2.90
CA ASP A 150 14.27 0.74 1.55
C ASP A 150 13.19 1.37 0.68
N CYS A 151 11.93 1.06 0.97
CA CYS A 151 10.78 1.62 0.29
C CYS A 151 9.68 1.99 1.29
N ILE A 152 9.17 3.22 1.21
CA ILE A 152 8.00 3.66 1.97
C ILE A 152 6.94 4.15 0.98
N ILE A 153 5.74 3.58 0.99
CA ILE A 153 4.68 3.92 0.03
C ILE A 153 3.46 4.46 0.77
N PHE A 154 3.00 5.65 0.38
CA PHE A 154 1.72 6.21 0.83
C PHE A 154 0.85 6.50 -0.40
N ASN A 155 -0.07 5.58 -0.68
CA ASN A 155 -0.99 5.69 -1.81
C ASN A 155 -2.23 6.50 -1.41
N PHE A 156 -2.50 7.57 -2.15
CA PHE A 156 -3.66 8.45 -2.00
C PHE A 156 -3.86 9.04 -0.59
N PRO A 157 -2.82 9.67 0.01
CA PRO A 157 -2.95 10.32 1.31
C PRO A 157 -4.06 11.39 1.27
N HIS A 158 -5.02 11.32 2.18
CA HIS A 158 -6.09 12.31 2.27
C HIS A 158 -6.70 12.33 3.68
N VAL A 159 -6.82 13.52 4.29
CA VAL A 159 -7.26 13.70 5.69
C VAL A 159 -8.69 13.23 5.96
N GLY A 160 -9.55 13.17 4.93
CA GLY A 160 -10.90 12.61 5.04
C GLY A 160 -11.94 13.47 5.78
N LEU A 161 -11.55 14.65 6.28
CA LEU A 161 -12.31 15.48 7.22
C LEU A 161 -13.59 16.15 6.69
N GLY A 162 -14.03 15.87 5.45
CA GLY A 162 -15.26 16.44 4.89
C GLY A 162 -15.28 17.97 4.76
N ILE A 163 -14.11 18.63 4.79
CA ILE A 163 -13.99 20.09 4.77
C ILE A 163 -14.48 20.63 3.42
N LYS A 164 -15.54 21.45 3.47
CA LYS A 164 -16.17 22.08 2.31
C LYS A 164 -15.39 23.29 1.77
N ASP A 165 -14.67 23.98 2.63
CA ASP A 165 -13.78 25.08 2.22
C ASP A 165 -12.57 24.51 1.48
N GLN A 166 -12.44 24.84 0.19
CA GLN A 166 -11.42 24.25 -0.68
C GLN A 166 -10.00 24.63 -0.23
N THR A 167 -9.76 25.88 0.17
CA THR A 167 -8.45 26.36 0.60
C THR A 167 -8.00 25.65 1.86
N ARG A 168 -8.87 25.53 2.86
CA ARG A 168 -8.60 24.80 4.10
C ARG A 168 -8.44 23.29 3.84
N ASN A 169 -9.20 22.72 2.90
CA ASN A 169 -9.06 21.33 2.50
C ASN A 169 -7.68 21.05 1.86
N ILE A 170 -7.22 21.93 0.97
CA ILE A 170 -5.86 21.88 0.39
C ILE A 170 -4.81 21.98 1.49
N GLN A 171 -4.88 23.00 2.36
CA GLN A 171 -3.93 23.20 3.46
C GLN A 171 -3.81 21.97 4.37
N GLN A 172 -4.92 21.33 4.73
CA GLN A 172 -4.88 20.15 5.60
C GLN A 172 -4.26 18.92 4.92
N ASN A 173 -4.50 18.73 3.62
CA ASN A 173 -3.83 17.66 2.86
C ASN A 173 -2.35 17.97 2.61
N GLN A 174 -1.99 19.24 2.41
CA GLN A 174 -0.58 19.69 2.38
C GLN A 174 0.14 19.40 3.70
N THR A 175 -0.46 19.76 4.85
CA THR A 175 0.10 19.43 6.18
C THR A 175 0.28 17.92 6.36
N LEU A 176 -0.73 17.10 6.02
CA LEU A 176 -0.62 15.63 6.09
C LEU A 176 0.59 15.09 5.30
N ILE A 177 0.79 15.57 4.07
CA ILE A 177 1.89 15.13 3.21
C ILE A 177 3.24 15.65 3.74
N SER A 178 3.31 16.91 4.19
CA SER A 178 4.52 17.51 4.75
C SER A 178 4.99 16.78 6.01
N ASP A 179 4.07 16.55 6.96
CA ASP A 179 4.37 15.88 8.23
C ASP A 179 4.69 14.39 8.02
N PHE A 180 4.02 13.72 7.06
CA PHE A 180 4.37 12.37 6.64
C PHE A 180 5.80 12.31 6.10
N LEU A 181 6.19 13.18 5.16
CA LEU A 181 7.52 13.19 4.57
C LEU A 181 8.61 13.41 5.62
N ALA A 182 8.45 14.41 6.49
CA ALA A 182 9.37 14.69 7.59
C ALA A 182 9.48 13.49 8.55
N SER A 183 8.36 12.86 8.87
CA SER A 183 8.31 11.68 9.75
C SER A 183 8.92 10.42 9.13
N ALA A 184 8.64 10.16 7.85
CA ALA A 184 9.11 9.00 7.12
C ALA A 184 10.61 9.07 6.78
N MET A 185 11.17 10.27 6.63
CA MET A 185 12.62 10.48 6.43
C MET A 185 13.49 9.80 7.50
N HIS A 186 13.04 9.79 8.75
CA HIS A 186 13.74 9.11 9.85
C HIS A 186 13.76 7.58 9.74
N LEU A 187 12.87 7.01 8.92
CA LEU A 187 12.72 5.57 8.72
C LEU A 187 13.30 5.12 7.37
N LEU A 188 13.48 6.02 6.41
CA LEU A 188 14.01 5.69 5.08
C LEU A 188 15.50 5.36 5.15
N THR A 189 15.98 4.28 4.51
CA THR A 189 17.43 3.99 4.41
C THR A 189 18.19 5.14 3.73
N SER A 190 19.40 5.44 4.19
CA SER A 190 20.23 6.55 3.68
C SER A 190 21.69 6.36 4.07
N ARG A 191 22.55 6.34 3.04
CA ARG A 191 24.00 6.28 3.15
C ARG A 191 24.56 7.52 3.87
N SER A 192 24.08 8.70 3.52
CA SER A 192 24.56 9.97 4.08
C SER A 192 24.14 10.21 5.53
N LEU A 193 22.88 9.94 5.88
CA LEU A 193 22.35 10.26 7.21
C LEU A 193 22.66 9.19 8.27
N TYR A 194 22.77 7.92 7.89
CA TYR A 194 22.83 6.80 8.85
C TYR A 194 23.83 5.69 8.47
N GLY A 195 24.52 5.78 7.34
CA GLY A 195 25.51 4.78 6.92
C GLY A 195 24.92 3.43 6.49
N ASP A 196 23.67 3.40 6.03
CA ASP A 196 23.08 2.17 5.47
C ASP A 196 23.79 1.75 4.17
N SER A 197 23.49 0.54 3.67
CA SER A 197 24.08 0.03 2.41
C SER A 197 23.59 0.75 1.15
N LYS A 198 22.40 1.39 1.20
CA LYS A 198 21.78 2.11 0.07
C LYS A 198 20.86 3.24 0.54
N ASP A 199 20.43 4.06 -0.41
CA ASP A 199 19.42 5.11 -0.19
C ASP A 199 18.04 4.58 -0.57
N GLY A 200 17.08 4.70 0.34
CA GLY A 200 15.70 4.29 0.13
C GLY A 200 14.88 5.30 -0.67
N VAL A 201 13.68 4.89 -1.08
CA VAL A 201 12.75 5.72 -1.85
C VAL A 201 11.38 5.80 -1.18
N ILE A 202 10.86 7.01 -1.01
CA ILE A 202 9.46 7.26 -0.65
C ILE A 202 8.64 7.42 -1.92
N TYR A 203 7.56 6.66 -2.06
CA TYR A 203 6.60 6.82 -3.14
C TYR A 203 5.29 7.41 -2.59
N ILE A 204 4.86 8.55 -3.15
CA ILE A 204 3.54 9.14 -2.87
C ILE A 204 2.72 9.11 -4.15
N THR A 205 1.52 8.51 -4.09
CA THR A 205 0.58 8.51 -5.23
C THR A 205 -0.58 9.44 -4.95
N VAL A 206 -0.88 10.37 -5.85
CA VAL A 206 -2.05 11.27 -5.79
C VAL A 206 -2.81 11.28 -7.10
N LYS A 207 -4.10 11.65 -7.06
CA LYS A 207 -4.90 11.93 -8.26
C LYS A 207 -4.37 13.20 -8.94
N THR A 208 -4.48 13.33 -10.26
CA THR A 208 -4.08 14.56 -10.97
C THR A 208 -5.29 15.46 -11.28
N GLY A 209 -5.02 16.73 -11.58
CA GLY A 209 -6.05 17.75 -11.82
C GLY A 209 -6.51 18.39 -10.51
N MET A 210 -7.07 19.60 -10.61
CA MET A 210 -7.63 20.34 -9.47
C MET A 210 -8.62 19.49 -8.64
N PRO A 211 -8.62 19.62 -7.29
CA PRO A 211 -7.75 20.47 -6.47
C PRO A 211 -6.39 19.84 -6.11
N TYR A 212 -6.10 18.62 -6.57
CA TYR A 212 -4.94 17.84 -6.12
C TYR A 212 -3.60 18.44 -6.57
N ASP A 213 -3.55 19.10 -7.73
CA ASP A 213 -2.32 19.74 -8.20
C ASP A 213 -1.86 20.86 -7.25
N LEU A 214 -2.79 21.58 -6.62
CA LEU A 214 -2.49 22.59 -5.60
C LEU A 214 -1.93 22.01 -4.30
N TRP A 215 -1.88 20.69 -4.13
CA TRP A 215 -1.19 20.08 -2.99
C TRP A 215 0.33 20.13 -3.16
N ASP A 216 0.84 20.33 -4.37
CA ASP A 216 2.27 20.52 -4.69
C ASP A 216 3.20 19.54 -3.95
N VAL A 217 3.02 18.25 -4.18
CA VAL A 217 3.79 17.18 -3.50
C VAL A 217 5.31 17.35 -3.69
N LYS A 218 5.74 17.92 -4.84
CA LYS A 218 7.15 18.24 -5.10
C LYS A 218 7.64 19.41 -4.23
N GLY A 219 6.90 20.52 -4.20
CA GLY A 219 7.24 21.68 -3.39
C GLY A 219 7.23 21.37 -1.90
N LEU A 220 6.30 20.56 -1.40
CA LEU A 220 6.30 20.08 -0.01
C LEU A 220 7.54 19.25 0.33
N ALA A 221 7.99 18.38 -0.58
CA ALA A 221 9.23 17.63 -0.39
C ALA A 221 10.48 18.54 -0.40
N LYS A 222 10.55 19.53 -1.31
CA LYS A 222 11.61 20.56 -1.37
C LYS A 222 11.61 21.43 -0.10
N ALA A 223 10.43 21.81 0.41
CA ALA A 223 10.25 22.65 1.60
C ALA A 223 10.66 21.95 2.91
N ASN A 224 10.51 20.62 3.00
CA ASN A 224 11.05 19.83 4.11
C ASN A 224 12.60 19.78 4.13
N GLY A 225 13.29 20.31 3.11
CA GLY A 225 14.73 20.54 3.06
C GLY A 225 15.61 19.30 2.90
N GLY A 226 15.15 18.12 3.31
CA GLY A 226 15.91 16.87 3.31
C GLY A 226 15.70 15.96 2.10
N MET A 227 14.83 16.30 1.14
CA MET A 227 14.41 15.39 0.07
C MET A 227 14.45 15.99 -1.34
N SER A 228 14.74 15.14 -2.33
CA SER A 228 14.65 15.46 -3.76
C SER A 228 13.70 14.50 -4.49
N CYS A 229 13.04 14.98 -5.54
CA CYS A 229 12.17 14.17 -6.39
C CYS A 229 13.00 13.50 -7.50
N LEU A 230 13.22 12.19 -7.40
CA LEU A 230 13.97 11.41 -8.40
C LEU A 230 13.23 11.31 -9.74
N ARG A 231 11.92 11.06 -9.70
CA ARG A 231 11.06 10.90 -10.88
C ARG A 231 9.59 10.96 -10.50
N SER A 232 8.71 11.07 -11.49
CA SER A 232 7.28 10.75 -11.33
C SER A 232 6.75 9.98 -12.54
N PHE A 233 5.74 9.15 -12.32
CA PHE A 233 5.14 8.29 -13.35
C PHE A 233 3.63 8.11 -13.12
N VAL A 234 2.90 7.66 -14.13
CA VAL A 234 1.47 7.36 -13.99
C VAL A 234 1.29 6.10 -13.15
N PHE A 235 0.35 6.13 -12.21
CA PHE A 235 -0.02 4.96 -11.43
C PHE A 235 -1.07 4.13 -12.17
N HIS A 236 -0.72 2.90 -12.51
CA HIS A 236 -1.59 1.95 -13.20
C HIS A 236 -2.16 0.94 -12.17
N PRO A 237 -3.40 1.10 -11.67
CA PRO A 237 -3.99 0.13 -10.76
C PRO A 237 -4.10 -1.27 -11.37
N GLU A 238 -4.17 -1.39 -12.70
CA GLU A 238 -4.15 -2.65 -13.44
C GLU A 238 -2.83 -3.43 -13.35
N ALA A 239 -1.74 -2.80 -12.90
CA ALA A 239 -0.48 -3.46 -12.58
C ALA A 239 -0.51 -4.20 -11.23
N PHE A 240 -1.60 -4.08 -10.47
CA PHE A 240 -1.80 -4.71 -9.17
C PHE A 240 -3.09 -5.54 -9.17
N PRO A 241 -3.05 -6.82 -9.63
CA PRO A 241 -4.21 -7.69 -9.63
C PRO A 241 -4.86 -7.79 -8.25
N GLY A 242 -6.17 -7.54 -8.17
CA GLY A 242 -6.93 -7.52 -6.93
C GLY A 242 -6.85 -6.21 -6.12
N TYR A 243 -6.03 -5.23 -6.50
CA TYR A 243 -6.03 -3.91 -5.87
C TYR A 243 -7.38 -3.20 -6.07
N SER A 244 -7.91 -2.62 -4.99
CA SER A 244 -9.09 -1.75 -5.03
C SER A 244 -8.83 -0.48 -4.22
N HIS A 245 -8.99 0.69 -4.83
CA HIS A 245 -8.92 1.97 -4.13
C HIS A 245 -10.00 2.06 -3.04
N ARG A 246 -9.63 2.58 -1.87
CA ARG A 246 -10.53 2.80 -0.72
C ARG A 246 -10.31 4.21 -0.17
N ARG A 247 -11.40 4.89 0.20
CA ARG A 247 -11.42 6.27 0.71
C ARG A 247 -11.44 6.26 2.24
N THR A 248 -10.87 7.28 2.90
CA THR A 248 -10.77 7.41 4.38
C THR A 248 -12.11 7.19 5.12
N ILE A 249 -13.22 7.57 4.48
CA ILE A 249 -14.60 7.46 5.01
C ILE A 249 -15.18 6.03 4.96
N GLY A 250 -14.51 5.07 4.33
CA GLY A 250 -15.03 3.72 4.08
C GLY A 250 -15.79 3.59 2.77
N PHE A 251 -16.47 2.46 2.58
CA PHE A 251 -17.47 2.29 1.53
C PHE A 251 -18.82 2.82 2.02
N SER A 252 -19.45 3.68 1.22
CA SER A 252 -20.82 4.17 1.45
C SER A 252 -21.61 4.00 0.16
N GLU A 253 -22.65 3.17 0.19
CA GLU A 253 -23.53 2.92 -0.95
C GLU A 253 -24.11 4.24 -1.49
N GLY A 254 -23.93 4.50 -2.79
CA GLY A 254 -24.32 5.77 -3.44
C GLY A 254 -23.33 6.95 -3.32
N LEU A 255 -22.27 6.85 -2.51
CA LEU A 255 -21.21 7.87 -2.39
C LEU A 255 -19.81 7.34 -2.76
N SER A 256 -19.61 6.04 -2.68
CA SER A 256 -18.43 5.33 -3.15
C SER A 256 -18.75 4.66 -4.49
N THR A 257 -17.86 4.81 -5.46
CA THR A 257 -17.89 4.08 -6.73
C THR A 257 -17.11 2.78 -6.59
N ASP A 258 -17.49 1.73 -7.31
CA ASP A 258 -16.85 0.42 -7.18
C ASP A 258 -15.37 0.44 -7.57
N ASP A 259 -14.59 -0.28 -6.77
CA ASP A 259 -13.16 -0.58 -6.91
C ASP A 259 -12.28 0.61 -7.33
N ASN A 260 -11.71 0.56 -8.54
CA ASN A 260 -10.76 1.55 -9.04
C ASN A 260 -11.41 2.60 -9.95
N SER A 261 -12.73 2.57 -10.13
CA SER A 261 -13.40 3.40 -11.15
C SER A 261 -13.22 4.91 -10.95
N GLU A 262 -12.94 5.39 -9.74
CA GLU A 262 -12.58 6.79 -9.48
C GLU A 262 -11.18 7.15 -10.03
N ILE A 263 -10.18 6.28 -9.81
CA ILE A 263 -8.78 6.49 -10.24
C ILE A 263 -8.51 6.04 -11.68
N LEU A 264 -9.47 5.37 -12.32
CA LEU A 264 -9.48 5.08 -13.76
C LEU A 264 -10.10 6.23 -14.59
N LYS A 265 -11.03 7.00 -14.01
CA LYS A 265 -11.66 8.16 -14.67
C LYS A 265 -10.77 9.40 -14.75
N ARG A 266 -9.84 9.55 -13.80
CA ARG A 266 -8.82 10.60 -13.78
C ARG A 266 -7.48 9.95 -13.45
N PRO A 267 -6.43 10.18 -14.25
CA PRO A 267 -5.13 9.57 -14.00
C PRO A 267 -4.59 9.97 -12.63
N SER A 268 -3.72 9.12 -12.11
CA SER A 268 -3.03 9.32 -10.85
C SER A 268 -1.53 9.28 -11.10
N ARG A 269 -0.76 10.06 -10.34
CA ARG A 269 0.70 10.18 -10.49
C ARG A 269 1.38 9.75 -9.20
N THR A 270 2.36 8.86 -9.34
CA THR A 270 3.28 8.49 -8.27
C THR A 270 4.55 9.33 -8.40
N TYR A 271 4.96 9.95 -7.29
CA TYR A 271 6.20 10.70 -7.15
C TYR A 271 7.17 9.88 -6.30
N ALA A 272 8.42 9.78 -6.73
CA ALA A 272 9.47 9.05 -6.03
C ALA A 272 10.48 10.05 -5.45
N PHE A 273 10.66 10.02 -4.13
CA PHE A 273 11.55 10.90 -3.38
C PHE A 273 12.65 10.11 -2.69
N THR A 274 13.84 10.70 -2.57
CA THR A 274 14.92 10.16 -1.71
C THR A 274 15.54 11.29 -0.90
N VAL A 275 16.44 10.95 0.03
CA VAL A 275 17.21 11.94 0.80
C VAL A 275 18.11 12.71 -0.17
N LYS A 276 18.11 14.05 -0.08
CA LYS A 276 18.96 14.89 -0.93
C LYS A 276 20.44 14.59 -0.62
N GLN A 277 21.23 14.31 -1.65
CA GLN A 277 22.70 14.23 -1.54
C GLN A 277 23.29 15.65 -1.60
N GLU A 278 24.33 15.91 -0.82
CA GLU A 278 24.83 17.28 -0.57
C GLU A 278 25.46 17.94 -1.82
N ASP A 279 25.89 17.15 -2.81
CA ASP A 279 26.64 17.59 -3.99
C ASP A 279 25.80 17.74 -5.29
N GLU A 280 24.50 17.41 -5.30
CA GLU A 280 23.66 17.56 -6.51
C GLU A 280 23.18 19.02 -6.67
N PRO A 281 23.62 19.74 -7.73
CA PRO A 281 23.13 21.09 -8.01
C PRO A 281 21.65 21.00 -8.42
N THR A 282 20.82 21.90 -7.88
CA THR A 282 19.43 22.03 -8.33
C THR A 282 19.41 22.59 -9.75
N LEU A 283 19.35 21.69 -10.74
CA LEU A 283 18.90 22.01 -12.08
C LEU A 283 17.39 22.30 -12.01
N ASP A 284 17.04 23.56 -11.83
CA ASP A 284 15.66 24.05 -11.96
C ASP A 284 15.30 23.98 -13.47
N ASN A 285 14.93 22.80 -13.94
CA ASN A 285 14.39 22.56 -15.28
C ASN A 285 12.92 23.02 -15.35
N ASP A 286 12.72 24.34 -15.33
CA ASP A 286 11.46 24.98 -15.71
C ASP A 286 11.32 24.99 -17.24
N ASP A 287 11.11 23.80 -17.82
CA ASP A 287 10.88 23.59 -19.27
C ASP A 287 9.52 22.89 -19.50
N ASP A 288 8.45 23.36 -18.84
CA ASP A 288 7.06 23.10 -19.25
C ASP A 288 6.67 24.05 -20.41
N HIS A 289 7.37 23.92 -21.54
CA HIS A 289 7.02 24.54 -22.82
C HIS A 289 6.31 23.53 -23.74
N ASP A 290 5.09 23.13 -23.37
CA ASP A 290 4.17 22.49 -24.32
C ASP A 290 3.59 23.56 -25.26
N ASN A 291 3.76 23.33 -26.58
CA ASN A 291 3.37 24.24 -27.65
C ASN A 291 1.85 24.21 -27.95
N GLU A 292 1.37 25.26 -28.62
CA GLU A 292 0.08 25.30 -29.35
C GLU A 292 -0.02 24.23 -30.47
#